data_AF-A0A4Q3YYJ5-F1
#
_entry.id   AF-A0A4Q3YYJ5-F1
#
_cell.length_a   1.000
_cell.length_b   1.000
_cell.length_c   1.000
_cell.angle_alpha   90.00
_cell.angle_beta   90.00
_cell.angle_gamma   90.00
#
_symmetry.space_group_name_H-M   'P 1'
#
loop_
_entity.id
_entity.type
_entity.pdbx_description
1 polymer ?
#
loop_
_entity_poly.entity_id
_entity_poly.type
_entity_poly.pdbx_seq_one_letter_code
_entity_poly.pdbx_strand_id
1 'polypeptide(L)'
;MFSASDLPDTIPIFPLPGALLLPRGRLPLHIFEPRYLAMVEDTMKQPGRLIGMVQPYDTPGGESRLHSIGCAGRLTGFNETDDGRYMITLAGVSRFRVVKEVEGFQPYRRCEVRWDAFGRDLGPAERDPEFDRDAFMDMLGRFFEDQNLKTDWEQLGEAEDELLINSLSMLCPFEPEDRQALLEAPSLSTRRETLVTLIEYALRGGDEEVMQ
;
A
#
# COMPACT_ATOMS: atom_id res chain seq x y z
N MET A 1 -8.46 17.88 5.04
CA MET A 1 -7.34 17.61 4.11
C MET A 1 -6.07 17.66 4.94
N PHE A 2 -5.19 16.66 4.88
CA PHE A 2 -3.90 16.73 5.58
C PHE A 2 -3.03 17.79 4.89
N SER A 3 -2.36 18.62 5.68
CA SER A 3 -1.30 19.49 5.22
C SER A 3 0.07 18.94 5.62
N ALA A 4 1.14 19.42 5.00
CA ALA A 4 2.49 18.98 5.35
C ALA A 4 2.83 19.23 6.84
N SER A 5 2.25 20.26 7.48
CA SER A 5 2.44 20.55 8.91
C SER A 5 1.74 19.56 9.85
N ASP A 6 0.82 18.75 9.34
CA ASP A 6 0.11 17.74 10.13
C ASP A 6 0.85 16.39 10.15
N LEU A 7 1.94 16.27 9.37
CA LEU A 7 2.73 15.04 9.25
C LEU A 7 3.81 14.98 10.33
N PRO A 8 3.76 14.01 11.24
CA PRO A 8 4.74 13.90 12.33
C PRO A 8 6.07 13.32 11.83
N ASP A 9 7.15 13.65 12.54
CA ASP A 9 8.49 13.11 12.25
C ASP A 9 8.67 11.66 12.69
N THR A 10 7.79 11.15 13.56
CA THR A 10 7.81 9.76 14.05
C THR A 10 6.42 9.16 14.03
N ILE A 11 6.28 7.98 13.44
CA ILE A 11 5.01 7.24 13.35
C ILE A 11 5.17 5.78 13.81
N PRO A 12 4.09 5.15 14.33
CA PRO A 12 4.04 3.71 14.48
C PRO A 12 4.10 3.03 13.10
N ILE A 13 4.81 1.90 13.02
CA ILE A 13 4.96 1.12 11.80
C ILE A 13 4.29 -0.25 11.96
N PHE A 14 3.45 -0.58 10.98
CA PHE A 14 2.90 -1.91 10.79
C PHE A 14 3.67 -2.62 9.67
N PRO A 15 4.61 -3.52 10.00
CA PRO A 15 5.24 -4.38 9.02
C PRO A 15 4.28 -5.49 8.57
N LEU A 16 3.83 -5.45 7.33
CA LEU A 16 2.91 -6.45 6.79
C LEU A 16 3.35 -6.87 5.37
N PRO A 17 3.87 -8.11 5.18
CA PRO A 17 4.30 -8.58 3.86
C PRO A 17 3.11 -8.71 2.91
N GLY A 18 3.31 -8.33 1.65
CA GLY A 18 2.29 -8.41 0.61
C GLY A 18 1.15 -7.40 0.73
N ALA A 19 1.02 -6.67 1.83
CA ALA A 19 0.04 -5.60 1.94
C ALA A 19 0.60 -4.29 1.39
N LEU A 20 -0.13 -3.69 0.45
CA LEU A 20 0.20 -2.39 -0.13
C LEU A 20 -0.86 -1.36 0.24
N LEU A 21 -0.42 -0.19 0.66
CA LEU A 21 -1.26 1.00 0.82
C LEU A 21 -0.71 2.10 -0.09
N LEU A 22 -1.58 2.74 -0.85
CA LEU A 22 -1.26 3.92 -1.66
C LEU A 22 -2.07 5.14 -1.18
N PRO A 23 -1.58 6.37 -1.42
CA PRO A 23 -2.35 7.58 -1.18
C PRO A 23 -3.77 7.48 -1.79
N ARG A 24 -4.78 7.98 -1.07
CA ARG A 24 -6.21 7.91 -1.42
C ARG A 24 -6.82 6.50 -1.48
N GLY A 25 -6.00 5.45 -1.38
CA GLY A 25 -6.43 4.07 -1.26
C GLY A 25 -7.05 3.77 0.11
N ARG A 26 -7.71 2.63 0.21
CA ARG A 26 -8.26 2.11 1.48
C ARG A 26 -7.74 0.70 1.72
N LEU A 27 -7.24 0.46 2.92
CA LEU A 27 -6.75 -0.85 3.35
C LEU A 27 -7.51 -1.29 4.61
N PRO A 28 -8.46 -2.22 4.50
CA PRO A 28 -9.06 -2.88 5.65
C PRO A 28 -8.08 -3.89 6.25
N LEU A 29 -7.96 -3.95 7.57
CA LEU A 29 -7.07 -4.86 8.28
C LEU A 29 -7.77 -5.49 9.48
N HIS A 30 -7.48 -6.76 9.71
CA HIS A 30 -7.93 -7.50 10.89
C HIS A 30 -6.77 -7.65 11.87
N ILE A 31 -6.89 -7.02 13.03
CA ILE A 31 -5.83 -6.91 14.03
C ILE A 31 -6.15 -7.81 15.21
N PHE A 32 -5.26 -8.75 15.49
CA PHE A 32 -5.43 -9.72 16.58
C PHE A 32 -4.16 -9.90 17.42
N GLU A 33 -2.98 -9.52 16.91
CA GLU A 33 -1.75 -9.60 17.70
C GLU A 33 -1.70 -8.51 18.77
N PRO A 34 -1.39 -8.85 20.05
CA PRO A 34 -1.42 -7.89 21.16
C PRO A 34 -0.61 -6.61 20.94
N ARG A 35 0.57 -6.72 20.30
CA ARG A 35 1.41 -5.55 19.97
C ARG A 35 0.73 -4.57 19.02
N TYR A 36 -0.05 -5.07 18.07
CA TYR A 36 -0.74 -4.23 17.09
C TYR A 36 -2.09 -3.72 17.62
N LEU A 37 -2.73 -4.44 18.55
CA LEU A 37 -3.86 -3.90 19.32
C LEU A 37 -3.39 -2.66 20.10
N ALA A 38 -2.28 -2.77 20.84
CA ALA A 38 -1.68 -1.63 21.55
C ALA A 38 -1.30 -0.47 20.60
N MET A 39 -0.78 -0.78 19.40
CA MET A 39 -0.49 0.23 18.37
C MET A 39 -1.75 1.00 17.93
N VAL A 40 -2.87 0.30 17.70
CA VAL A 40 -4.13 0.93 17.30
C VAL A 40 -4.67 1.81 18.43
N GLU A 41 -4.66 1.33 19.67
CA GLU A 41 -5.07 2.11 20.85
C GLU A 41 -4.25 3.39 21.01
N ASP A 42 -2.93 3.30 20.89
CA ASP A 42 -2.04 4.46 20.98
C ASP A 42 -2.25 5.43 19.82
N THR A 43 -2.47 4.89 18.62
CA THR A 43 -2.76 5.70 17.42
C THR A 43 -4.05 6.49 17.58
N MET A 44 -5.10 5.91 18.18
CA MET A 44 -6.38 6.60 18.42
C MET A 44 -6.25 7.82 19.33
N LYS A 45 -5.26 7.82 20.23
CA LYS A 45 -4.95 8.94 21.14
C LYS A 45 -4.21 10.09 20.43
N GLN A 46 -3.61 9.85 19.26
CA GLN A 46 -2.87 10.85 18.50
C GLN A 46 -3.81 11.67 17.61
N PRO A 47 -3.60 13.00 17.47
CA PRO A 47 -4.43 13.84 16.59
C PRO A 47 -4.48 13.37 15.13
N GLY A 48 -3.32 12.96 14.58
CA GLY A 48 -3.20 12.52 13.19
C GLY A 48 -3.72 11.10 12.93
N ARG A 49 -3.78 10.25 13.96
CA ARG A 49 -4.16 8.82 13.86
C ARG A 49 -3.48 8.09 12.69
N LEU A 50 -2.20 8.36 12.49
CA LEU A 50 -1.41 7.80 11.38
C LEU A 50 -0.72 6.50 11.79
N ILE A 51 -0.77 5.51 10.90
CA ILE A 51 0.00 4.27 10.96
C ILE A 51 0.78 4.16 9.65
N GLY A 52 2.07 3.90 9.73
CA GLY A 52 2.90 3.62 8.56
C GLY A 52 2.80 2.16 8.15
N MET A 53 2.28 1.89 6.96
CA MET A 53 2.37 0.57 6.34
C MET A 53 3.70 0.45 5.61
N VAL A 54 4.48 -0.57 5.93
CA VAL A 54 5.78 -0.84 5.30
C VAL A 54 5.90 -2.34 5.04
N GLN A 55 6.35 -2.74 3.86
CA GLN A 55 6.66 -4.14 3.62
C GLN A 55 7.95 -4.52 4.36
N PRO A 56 7.98 -5.65 5.08
CA PRO A 56 9.21 -6.22 5.55
C PRO A 56 9.88 -7.07 4.47
N TYR A 57 11.19 -7.23 4.56
CA TYR A 57 11.97 -8.18 3.77
C TYR A 57 13.01 -8.88 4.64
N ASP A 58 13.35 -10.11 4.29
CA ASP A 58 14.33 -10.90 5.02
C ASP A 58 15.73 -10.68 4.45
N THR A 59 16.69 -10.41 5.32
CA THR A 59 18.10 -10.35 4.94
C THR A 59 18.71 -11.75 4.89
N PRO A 60 19.86 -11.95 4.21
CA PRO A 60 20.57 -13.24 4.21
C PRO A 60 20.91 -13.79 5.61
N GLY A 61 20.92 -12.94 6.65
CA GLY A 61 21.11 -13.33 8.04
C GLY A 61 19.83 -13.71 8.80
N GLY A 62 18.67 -13.74 8.14
CA GLY A 62 17.37 -14.04 8.76
C GLY A 62 16.77 -12.89 9.57
N GLU A 63 17.35 -11.70 9.50
CA GLU A 63 16.82 -10.51 10.16
C GLU A 63 15.77 -9.84 9.27
N SER A 64 14.56 -9.69 9.79
CA SER A 64 13.43 -9.03 9.11
C SER A 64 13.56 -7.50 9.21
N ARG A 65 13.84 -6.87 8.08
CA ARG A 65 14.03 -5.41 7.92
C ARG A 65 12.84 -4.79 7.21
N LEU A 66 12.76 -3.46 7.27
CA LEU A 66 11.71 -2.67 6.62
C LEU A 66 12.23 -2.11 5.30
N HIS A 67 11.42 -2.16 4.24
CA HIS A 67 11.71 -1.38 3.03
C HIS A 67 11.81 0.11 3.36
N SER A 68 12.59 0.82 2.55
CA SER A 68 12.89 2.24 2.81
C SER A 68 11.71 3.16 2.57
N ILE A 69 10.70 2.74 1.80
CA ILE A 69 9.51 3.52 1.47
C ILE A 69 8.27 2.78 1.95
N GLY A 70 7.41 3.50 2.65
CA GLY A 70 6.09 3.05 3.10
C GLY A 70 5.01 4.05 2.73
N CYS A 71 3.76 3.73 3.08
CA CYS A 71 2.64 4.68 2.99
C CYS A 71 1.95 4.83 4.35
N ALA A 72 1.77 6.07 4.78
CA ALA A 72 1.03 6.38 5.99
C ALA A 72 -0.47 6.35 5.69
N GLY A 73 -1.20 5.60 6.51
CA GLY A 73 -2.64 5.53 6.50
C GLY A 73 -3.23 6.21 7.72
N ARG A 74 -4.27 7.02 7.53
CA ARG A 74 -5.09 7.52 8.63
C ARG A 74 -6.09 6.44 9.03
N LEU A 75 -6.17 6.14 10.32
CA LEU A 75 -7.23 5.32 10.87
C LEU A 75 -8.58 6.04 10.73
N THR A 76 -9.42 5.55 9.81
CA THR A 76 -10.76 6.10 9.50
C THR A 76 -11.90 5.17 9.90
N GLY A 77 -11.63 3.87 9.99
CA GLY A 77 -12.59 2.87 10.46
C GLY A 77 -12.01 2.10 11.64
N PHE A 78 -12.83 1.86 12.65
CA PHE A 78 -12.48 1.07 13.83
C PHE A 78 -13.75 0.37 14.34
N ASN A 79 -13.67 -0.95 14.48
CA ASN A 79 -14.71 -1.77 15.08
C ASN A 79 -14.05 -2.86 15.93
N GLU A 80 -14.49 -3.01 17.17
CA GLU A 80 -14.06 -4.06 18.08
C GLU A 80 -15.03 -5.24 17.99
N THR A 81 -14.49 -6.43 17.77
CA THR A 81 -15.27 -7.67 17.71
C THR A 81 -15.42 -8.29 19.10
N ASP A 82 -16.44 -9.12 19.28
CA ASP A 82 -16.75 -9.76 20.58
C ASP A 82 -15.62 -10.66 21.12
N ASP A 83 -14.68 -11.07 20.25
CA ASP A 83 -13.49 -11.86 20.61
C ASP A 83 -12.23 -11.02 20.88
N GLY A 84 -12.37 -9.70 21.00
CA GLY A 84 -11.28 -8.78 21.37
C GLY A 84 -10.31 -8.46 20.23
N ARG A 85 -10.74 -8.61 18.97
CA ARG A 85 -9.98 -8.22 17.78
C ARG A 85 -10.49 -6.90 17.23
N TYR A 86 -9.66 -6.22 16.45
CA TYR A 86 -10.06 -4.99 15.77
C TYR A 86 -10.17 -5.18 14.27
N MET A 87 -11.28 -4.76 13.70
CA MET A 87 -11.39 -4.47 12.28
C MET A 87 -11.14 -2.98 12.08
N ILE A 88 -10.03 -2.64 11.41
CA ILE A 88 -9.68 -1.26 11.13
C ILE A 88 -9.71 -0.96 9.63
N THR A 89 -9.84 0.31 9.28
CA THR A 89 -9.64 0.78 7.90
C THR A 89 -8.68 1.94 7.92
N LEU A 90 -7.59 1.80 7.15
CA LEU A 90 -6.64 2.86 6.88
C LEU A 90 -6.98 3.53 5.55
N ALA A 91 -7.09 4.85 5.55
CA ALA A 91 -7.15 5.67 4.34
C ALA A 91 -5.76 6.23 4.05
N GLY A 92 -5.20 5.91 2.88
CA GLY A 92 -3.85 6.32 2.50
C GLY A 92 -3.72 7.84 2.41
N VAL A 93 -2.70 8.38 3.06
CA VAL A 93 -2.44 9.83 3.14
C VAL A 93 -1.25 10.20 2.28
N SER A 94 -0.07 9.68 2.58
CA SER A 94 1.16 10.03 1.89
C SER A 94 2.17 8.92 2.05
N ARG A 95 3.00 8.72 1.04
CA ARG A 95 4.23 7.95 1.15
C ARG A 95 5.24 8.70 2.01
N PHE A 96 6.16 7.93 2.57
CA PHE A 96 7.25 8.42 3.39
C PHE A 96 8.49 7.54 3.22
N ARG A 97 9.64 8.10 3.55
CA ARG A 97 10.90 7.38 3.66
C ARG A 97 11.21 7.07 5.12
N VAL A 98 11.47 5.81 5.43
CA VAL A 98 12.00 5.38 6.74
C VAL A 98 13.43 5.90 6.88
N VAL A 99 13.71 6.61 7.97
CA VAL A 99 15.06 7.11 8.28
C VAL A 99 15.77 6.14 9.22
N LYS A 100 15.13 5.79 10.34
CA LYS A 100 15.61 4.80 11.31
C LYS A 100 14.48 4.36 12.23
N GLU A 101 14.63 3.17 12.80
CA GLU A 101 13.80 2.72 13.91
C GLU A 101 14.13 3.49 15.19
N VAL A 102 13.10 3.79 15.98
CA VAL A 102 13.21 4.49 17.26
C VAL A 102 13.06 3.47 18.38
N GLU A 103 14.05 3.41 19.26
CA GLU A 103 13.98 2.57 20.46
C GLU A 103 12.94 3.12 21.45
N GLY A 104 12.24 2.23 22.13
CA GLY A 104 11.22 2.60 23.11
C GLY A 104 10.61 1.40 23.82
N PHE A 105 9.69 1.68 24.74
CA PHE A 105 8.97 0.66 25.50
C PHE A 105 7.72 0.14 24.77
N GLN A 106 7.37 0.70 23.61
CA GLN A 106 6.22 0.26 22.84
C GLN A 106 6.47 -1.15 22.28
N PRO A 107 5.45 -2.03 22.29
CA PRO A 107 5.59 -3.41 21.79
C PRO A 107 5.59 -3.51 20.25
N TYR A 108 5.51 -2.37 19.55
CA TYR A 108 5.46 -2.24 18.10
C TYR A 108 6.57 -1.32 17.60
N ARG A 109 6.96 -1.48 16.33
CA ARG A 109 8.01 -0.66 15.72
C ARG A 109 7.55 0.78 15.55
N ARG A 110 8.45 1.73 15.75
CA ARG A 110 8.27 3.15 15.45
C ARG A 110 9.46 3.62 14.64
N CYS A 111 9.23 4.50 13.69
CA CYS A 111 10.31 5.02 12.84
C CYS A 111 10.27 6.53 12.80
N GLU A 112 11.46 7.14 12.77
CA GLU A 112 11.62 8.48 12.23
C GLU A 112 11.45 8.40 10.70
N VAL A 113 10.67 9.33 10.13
CA VAL A 113 10.30 9.32 8.72
C VAL A 113 10.48 10.68 8.05
N ARG A 114 10.60 10.68 6.72
CA ARG A 114 10.65 11.91 5.90
C ARG A 114 9.60 11.89 4.81
N TRP A 115 9.02 13.04 4.54
CA TRP A 115 7.89 13.25 3.62
C TRP A 115 8.27 14.08 2.39
N ASP A 116 9.46 14.68 2.38
CA ASP A 116 9.93 15.67 1.41
C ASP A 116 9.93 15.17 -0.04
N ALA A 117 10.24 13.89 -0.25
CA ALA A 117 10.20 13.27 -1.57
C ALA A 117 8.77 13.01 -2.11
N PHE A 118 7.74 13.18 -1.30
CA PHE A 118 6.37 12.73 -1.59
C PHE A 118 5.31 13.84 -1.53
N GLY A 119 5.72 15.10 -1.74
CA GLY A 119 4.80 16.24 -1.70
C GLY A 119 3.60 16.16 -2.67
N ARG A 120 3.73 15.38 -3.76
CA ARG A 120 2.64 15.12 -4.74
C ARG A 120 1.47 14.37 -4.12
N ASP A 121 1.71 13.52 -3.13
CA ASP A 121 0.70 12.65 -2.54
C ASP A 121 -0.38 13.46 -1.78
N LEU A 122 -0.02 14.63 -1.25
CA LEU A 122 -0.94 15.58 -0.62
C LEU A 122 -1.65 16.51 -1.61
N GLY A 123 -1.26 16.45 -2.89
CA GLY A 123 -1.78 17.29 -3.95
C GLY A 123 -3.20 16.92 -4.41
N PRO A 124 -3.68 17.50 -5.52
CA PRO A 124 -4.86 16.99 -6.21
C PRO A 124 -4.60 15.58 -6.78
N ALA A 125 -5.66 14.95 -7.29
CA ALA A 125 -5.54 13.69 -8.01
C ALA A 125 -4.54 13.83 -9.18
N GLU A 126 -3.66 12.84 -9.31
CA GLU A 126 -2.71 12.77 -10.42
C GLU A 126 -3.44 12.41 -11.72
N ARG A 127 -2.88 12.85 -12.84
CA ARG A 127 -3.39 12.52 -14.17
C ARG A 127 -2.27 11.92 -14.99
N ASP A 128 -2.64 10.94 -15.80
CA ASP A 128 -1.75 10.34 -16.78
C ASP A 128 -2.29 10.59 -18.19
N PRO A 129 -1.76 11.58 -18.93
CA PRO A 129 -2.29 11.94 -20.24
C PRO A 129 -2.05 10.86 -21.30
N GLU A 130 -1.15 9.91 -21.05
CA GLU A 130 -0.82 8.81 -21.97
C GLU A 130 -1.62 7.54 -21.66
N PHE A 131 -2.54 7.59 -20.68
CA PHE A 131 -3.31 6.43 -20.30
C PHE A 131 -4.39 6.09 -21.34
N ASP A 132 -4.13 5.05 -22.12
CA ASP A 132 -5.15 4.39 -22.94
C ASP A 132 -5.97 3.43 -22.06
N ARG A 133 -7.09 3.94 -21.54
CA ARG A 133 -7.96 3.21 -20.62
C ARG A 133 -8.60 1.99 -21.27
N ASP A 134 -9.05 2.09 -22.52
CA ASP A 134 -9.73 0.99 -23.21
C ASP A 134 -8.77 -0.18 -23.43
N ALA A 135 -7.57 0.09 -23.95
CA ALA A 135 -6.55 -0.94 -24.13
C ALA A 135 -6.10 -1.57 -22.80
N PHE A 136 -6.02 -0.77 -21.73
CA PHE A 136 -5.69 -1.26 -20.40
C PHE A 136 -6.79 -2.17 -19.83
N MET A 137 -8.05 -1.80 -19.96
CA MET A 137 -9.19 -2.61 -19.48
C MET A 137 -9.29 -3.94 -20.25
N ASP A 138 -9.01 -3.95 -21.55
CA ASP A 138 -8.95 -5.18 -22.35
C ASP A 138 -7.84 -6.13 -21.86
N MET A 139 -6.65 -5.60 -21.56
CA MET A 139 -5.54 -6.37 -21.01
C MET A 139 -5.88 -6.92 -19.61
N LEU A 140 -6.48 -6.08 -18.77
CA LEU A 140 -6.90 -6.44 -17.43
C LEU A 140 -7.97 -7.54 -17.42
N GLY A 141 -8.91 -7.49 -18.37
CA GLY A 141 -9.91 -8.53 -18.61
C GLY A 141 -9.28 -9.91 -18.76
N ARG A 142 -8.30 -10.02 -19.65
CA ARG A 142 -7.55 -11.27 -19.89
C ARG A 142 -6.81 -11.73 -18.64
N PHE A 143 -6.20 -10.81 -17.91
CA PHE A 143 -5.46 -11.13 -16.69
C PHE A 143 -6.38 -11.68 -15.59
N PHE A 144 -7.55 -11.08 -15.41
CA PHE A 144 -8.49 -11.57 -14.40
C PHE A 144 -9.12 -12.91 -14.79
N GLU A 145 -9.35 -13.15 -16.08
CA GLU A 145 -9.76 -14.47 -16.57
C GLU A 145 -8.68 -15.53 -16.30
N ASP A 146 -7.41 -15.25 -16.64
CA ASP A 146 -6.27 -16.14 -16.42
C ASP A 146 -6.05 -16.46 -14.94
N GLN A 147 -6.14 -15.44 -14.07
CA GLN A 147 -5.97 -15.58 -12.62
C GLN A 147 -7.25 -16.04 -11.90
N ASN A 148 -8.33 -16.32 -12.62
CA ASN A 148 -9.64 -16.70 -12.09
C ASN A 148 -10.16 -15.73 -11.00
N LEU A 149 -9.94 -14.44 -11.21
CA LEU A 149 -10.36 -13.37 -10.32
C LEU A 149 -11.77 -12.91 -10.66
N LYS A 150 -12.60 -12.74 -9.63
CA LYS A 150 -13.94 -12.15 -9.79
C LYS A 150 -13.86 -10.64 -9.66
N THR A 151 -14.56 -9.93 -10.53
CA THR A 151 -14.59 -8.47 -10.51
C THR A 151 -15.92 -7.94 -11.02
N ASP A 152 -16.36 -6.87 -10.39
CA ASP A 152 -17.44 -6.03 -10.90
C ASP A 152 -16.86 -5.07 -11.94
N TRP A 153 -16.92 -5.48 -13.21
CA TRP A 153 -16.36 -4.72 -14.32
C TRP A 153 -17.07 -3.39 -14.56
N GLU A 154 -18.35 -3.29 -14.19
CA GLU A 154 -19.13 -2.06 -14.31
C GLU A 154 -18.60 -1.02 -13.33
N GLN A 155 -18.49 -1.38 -12.05
CA GLN A 155 -17.94 -0.49 -11.03
C GLN A 155 -16.48 -0.10 -11.32
N LEU A 156 -15.68 -1.05 -11.80
CA LEU A 156 -14.28 -0.78 -12.15
C LEU A 156 -14.15 0.16 -13.35
N GLY A 157 -15.03 0.00 -14.35
CA GLY A 157 -15.08 0.83 -15.55
C GLY A 157 -15.43 2.29 -15.28
N GLU A 158 -16.20 2.58 -14.23
CA GLU A 158 -16.58 3.95 -13.83
C GLU A 158 -15.54 4.67 -12.95
N ALA A 159 -14.56 3.96 -12.40
CA ALA A 159 -13.58 4.55 -11.48
C ALA A 159 -12.65 5.56 -12.17
N GLU A 160 -12.32 6.68 -11.52
CA GLU A 160 -11.29 7.60 -12.03
C GLU A 160 -9.93 6.91 -12.21
N ASP A 161 -9.14 7.35 -13.19
CA ASP A 161 -7.90 6.67 -13.61
C ASP A 161 -6.90 6.44 -12.46
N GLU A 162 -6.65 7.45 -11.61
CA GLU A 162 -5.76 7.29 -10.46
C GLU A 162 -6.29 6.24 -9.48
N LEU A 163 -7.59 6.27 -9.21
CA LEU A 163 -8.22 5.32 -8.29
C LEU A 163 -8.15 3.90 -8.87
N LEU A 164 -8.39 3.74 -10.17
CA LEU A 164 -8.28 2.47 -10.87
C LEU A 164 -6.87 1.89 -10.74
N ILE A 165 -5.85 2.65 -11.14
CA ILE A 165 -4.45 2.21 -11.12
C ILE A 165 -3.99 1.88 -9.69
N ASN A 166 -4.30 2.75 -8.72
CA ASN A 166 -3.90 2.53 -7.33
C ASN A 166 -4.62 1.31 -6.73
N SER A 167 -5.92 1.13 -7.01
CA SER A 167 -6.68 -0.02 -6.47
C SER A 167 -6.17 -1.33 -7.05
N LEU A 168 -5.92 -1.39 -8.36
CA LEU A 168 -5.35 -2.58 -9.00
C LEU A 168 -3.95 -2.89 -8.47
N SER A 169 -3.12 -1.87 -8.26
CA SER A 169 -1.80 -2.05 -7.65
C SER A 169 -1.88 -2.68 -6.25
N MET A 170 -2.93 -2.36 -5.47
CA MET A 170 -3.14 -2.88 -4.12
C MET A 170 -3.81 -4.25 -4.08
N LEU A 171 -4.70 -4.55 -5.04
CA LEU A 171 -5.58 -5.73 -5.01
C LEU A 171 -5.07 -6.89 -5.86
N CYS A 172 -4.36 -6.63 -6.95
CA CYS A 172 -3.86 -7.70 -7.82
C CYS A 172 -2.84 -8.57 -7.06
N PRO A 173 -2.81 -9.89 -7.31
CA PRO A 173 -2.01 -10.86 -6.56
C PRO A 173 -0.52 -10.84 -6.98
N PHE A 174 0.11 -9.66 -6.96
CA PHE A 174 1.55 -9.55 -7.22
C PHE A 174 2.38 -9.94 -6.01
N GLU A 175 3.61 -10.38 -6.27
CA GLU A 175 4.61 -10.69 -5.25
C GLU A 175 4.99 -9.43 -4.45
N PRO A 176 5.51 -9.59 -3.22
CA PRO A 176 5.86 -8.45 -2.36
C PRO A 176 6.80 -7.42 -3.01
N GLU A 177 7.82 -7.87 -3.76
CA GLU A 177 8.78 -6.98 -4.44
C GLU A 177 8.11 -6.17 -5.56
N ASP A 178 7.21 -6.78 -6.32
CA ASP A 178 6.45 -6.09 -7.37
C ASP A 178 5.50 -5.03 -6.79
N ARG A 179 4.85 -5.37 -5.67
CA ARG A 179 4.03 -4.40 -4.90
C ARG A 179 4.90 -3.26 -4.37
N GLN A 180 6.13 -3.54 -3.97
CA GLN A 180 7.06 -2.51 -3.52
C GLN A 180 7.45 -1.60 -4.69
N ALA A 181 7.71 -2.14 -5.88
CA ALA A 181 7.98 -1.34 -7.08
C ALA A 181 6.80 -0.41 -7.41
N LEU A 182 5.56 -0.89 -7.29
CA LEU A 182 4.34 -0.07 -7.49
C LEU A 182 4.20 1.06 -6.45
N LEU A 183 4.60 0.80 -5.20
CA LEU A 183 4.64 1.82 -4.14
C LEU A 183 5.66 2.93 -4.45
N GLU A 184 6.85 2.51 -4.86
CA GLU A 184 8.01 3.37 -5.06
C GLU A 184 7.95 4.15 -6.39
N ALA A 185 7.04 3.78 -7.30
CA ALA A 185 6.82 4.49 -8.56
C ALA A 185 6.57 6.00 -8.32
N PRO A 186 7.40 6.90 -8.89
CA PRO A 186 7.42 8.33 -8.53
C PRO A 186 6.20 9.13 -9.00
N SER A 187 5.42 8.59 -9.93
CA SER A 187 4.24 9.24 -10.51
C SER A 187 3.17 8.20 -10.87
N LEU A 188 1.95 8.68 -11.14
CA LEU A 188 0.88 7.82 -11.66
C LEU A 188 1.26 7.13 -12.98
N SER A 189 1.87 7.86 -13.93
CA SER A 189 2.29 7.31 -15.21
C SER A 189 3.30 6.18 -15.05
N THR A 190 4.34 6.38 -14.23
CA THR A 190 5.32 5.32 -13.95
C THR A 190 4.67 4.12 -13.27
N ARG A 191 3.73 4.35 -12.36
CA ARG A 191 3.00 3.25 -11.69
C ARG A 191 2.14 2.46 -12.69
N ARG A 192 1.44 3.15 -13.60
CA ARG A 192 0.69 2.50 -14.69
C ARG A 192 1.63 1.63 -15.53
N GLU A 193 2.78 2.16 -15.97
CA GLU A 193 3.74 1.41 -16.78
C GLU A 193 4.25 0.16 -16.08
N THR A 194 4.58 0.27 -14.79
CA THR A 194 4.96 -0.87 -13.95
C THR A 194 3.82 -1.88 -13.87
N LEU A 195 2.59 -1.42 -13.58
CA LEU A 195 1.41 -2.28 -13.48
C LEU A 195 1.14 -3.04 -14.79
N VAL A 196 1.20 -2.34 -15.92
CA VAL A 196 1.05 -2.93 -17.26
C VAL A 196 2.13 -3.99 -17.50
N THR A 197 3.39 -3.68 -17.18
CA THR A 197 4.51 -4.61 -17.35
C THR A 197 4.29 -5.90 -16.54
N LEU A 198 3.83 -5.78 -15.29
CA LEU A 198 3.55 -6.91 -14.42
C LEU A 198 2.40 -7.77 -14.94
N ILE A 199 1.31 -7.13 -15.41
CA ILE A 199 0.17 -7.83 -16.01
C ILE A 199 0.59 -8.58 -17.28
N GLU A 200 1.35 -7.92 -18.16
CA GLU A 200 1.85 -8.57 -19.38
C GLU A 200 2.79 -9.73 -19.07
N TYR A 201 3.65 -9.60 -18.06
CA TYR A 201 4.53 -10.68 -17.62
C TYR A 201 3.73 -11.89 -17.14
N ALA A 202 2.74 -11.67 -16.27
CA ALA A 202 1.87 -12.73 -15.78
C ALA A 202 1.11 -13.43 -16.92
N LEU A 203 0.54 -12.66 -17.85
CA LEU A 203 -0.19 -13.20 -19.02
C LEU A 203 0.67 -14.00 -19.99
N ARG A 204 1.99 -13.76 -20.02
CA ARG A 204 2.93 -14.54 -20.83
C ARG A 204 3.38 -15.83 -20.14
N GLY A 205 2.78 -16.17 -18.99
CA GLY A 205 3.08 -17.37 -18.23
C GLY A 205 4.37 -17.24 -17.43
N GLY A 206 4.54 -16.11 -16.72
CA GLY A 206 5.67 -15.86 -15.82
C GLY A 206 6.08 -17.15 -15.10
N ASP A 207 7.28 -17.60 -15.44
CA ASP A 207 7.88 -18.94 -15.19
C ASP A 207 7.50 -20.08 -16.18
N GLU A 208 8.03 -19.99 -17.40
CA GLU A 208 8.74 -21.13 -17.99
C GLU A 208 10.11 -21.34 -17.26
N GLU A 209 10.12 -21.45 -15.93
CA GLU A 209 11.20 -22.13 -15.21
C GLU A 209 10.91 -23.63 -15.16
N VAL A 210 10.98 -24.27 -16.33
CA VAL A 210 11.49 -25.64 -16.42
C VAL A 210 12.63 -25.63 -17.43
N MET A 211 13.71 -24.94 -17.06
CA MET A 211 15.02 -25.17 -17.70
C MET A 211 15.58 -26.52 -17.22
N GLN A 212 15.52 -27.48 -18.16
CA GLN A 212 16.31 -28.73 -18.27
C GLN A 212 16.16 -29.83 -17.21
#